data_AF-A0A5K1AC53-F1
#
_entry.id   AF-A0A5K1AC53-F1
#
_cell.length_a   1.000
_cell.length_b   1.000
_cell.length_c   1.000
_cell.angle_alpha   90.00
_cell.angle_beta   90.00
_cell.angle_gamma   90.00
#
_symmetry.space_group_name_H-M   'P 1'
#
loop_
_entity.id
_entity.type
_entity.pdbx_description
1 polymer ?
#
loop_
_entity_poly.entity_id
_entity_poly.type
_entity_poly.pdbx_seq_one_letter_code
_entity_poly.pdbx_strand_id
1 'polypeptide(L)'
;QPRGLGEITQPLLLLSETMANYSSLLSFFVLLLCACNGVSASLSKTHYHSTCPLAFSVIKNVVVEAVKKEARMGASLLRLHFHDCFVNASLPVEPSAPSLFVLARKTSILAAALRSQEP
;
A
#
# COMPACT_ATOMS: atom_id res chain seq x y z
N GLN A 1 25.34 28.37 -58.14
CA GLN A 1 23.93 28.30 -57.69
C GLN A 1 23.64 26.86 -57.26
N PRO A 2 23.28 26.62 -55.98
CA PRO A 2 23.37 25.30 -55.36
C PRO A 2 22.15 24.43 -55.66
N ARG A 3 22.40 23.13 -55.86
CA ARG A 3 21.39 22.06 -55.80
C ARG A 3 21.36 21.53 -54.36
N GLY A 4 20.18 21.37 -53.76
CA GLY A 4 20.00 20.56 -52.54
C GLY A 4 19.42 21.30 -51.33
N LEU A 5 18.11 21.60 -51.36
CA LEU A 5 17.34 22.00 -50.16
C LEU A 5 15.93 21.38 -50.17
N GLY A 6 15.80 20.16 -50.72
CA GLY A 6 14.52 19.45 -50.84
C GLY A 6 14.49 18.05 -50.22
N GLU A 7 15.64 17.41 -49.99
CA GLU A 7 15.70 16.03 -49.46
C GLU A 7 15.91 15.93 -47.95
N ILE A 8 16.26 17.03 -47.27
CA ILE A 8 16.49 17.03 -45.81
C ILE A 8 15.17 17.31 -45.04
N THR A 9 14.16 17.89 -45.70
CA THR A 9 12.90 18.29 -45.07
C THR A 9 11.98 17.11 -44.76
N GLN A 10 12.00 16.06 -45.59
CA GLN A 10 11.20 14.85 -45.40
C GLN A 10 11.61 14.00 -44.17
N PRO A 11 12.90 13.67 -43.94
CA PRO A 11 13.30 12.93 -42.75
C PRO A 11 13.07 13.75 -41.48
N LEU A 12 13.22 15.08 -41.53
CA LEU A 12 13.02 15.96 -40.38
C LEU A 12 11.54 16.10 -39.99
N LEU A 13 10.63 16.15 -40.98
CA LEU A 13 9.18 16.13 -40.75
C LEU A 13 8.73 14.77 -40.18
N LEU A 14 9.21 13.66 -40.74
CA LEU A 14 8.87 12.32 -40.24
C LEU A 14 9.40 12.10 -38.82
N LEU A 15 10.60 12.61 -38.51
CA LEU A 15 11.12 12.63 -37.14
C LEU A 15 10.22 13.49 -36.23
N SER A 16 9.77 14.67 -36.67
CA SER A 16 8.86 15.51 -35.87
C SER A 16 7.50 14.82 -35.59
N GLU A 17 6.96 14.08 -36.56
CA GLU A 17 5.72 13.30 -36.39
C GLU A 17 5.93 12.09 -35.48
N THR A 18 7.06 11.39 -35.58
CA THR A 18 7.38 10.27 -34.67
C THR A 18 7.57 10.73 -33.23
N MET A 19 8.22 11.88 -33.03
CA MET A 19 8.43 12.47 -31.71
C MET A 19 7.11 12.99 -31.12
N ALA A 20 6.22 13.55 -31.96
CA ALA A 20 4.87 13.94 -31.55
C ALA A 20 3.99 12.73 -31.18
N ASN A 21 4.05 11.65 -31.95
CA ASN A 21 3.35 10.40 -31.65
C ASN A 21 3.85 9.78 -30.33
N TYR A 22 5.17 9.75 -30.11
CA TYR A 22 5.73 9.24 -28.85
C TYR A 22 5.31 10.10 -27.65
N SER A 23 5.32 11.43 -27.81
CA SER A 23 4.84 12.38 -26.79
C SER A 23 3.34 12.19 -26.48
N SER A 24 2.52 11.99 -27.51
CA SER A 24 1.09 11.71 -27.36
C SER A 24 0.83 10.37 -26.65
N LEU A 25 1.57 9.31 -27.02
CA LEU A 25 1.50 8.01 -26.36
C LEU A 25 1.95 8.08 -24.90
N LEU A 26 3.03 8.82 -24.62
CA LEU A 26 3.53 9.04 -23.25
C LEU A 26 2.51 9.81 -22.42
N SER A 27 1.89 10.86 -22.98
CA SER A 27 0.83 11.62 -22.33
C SER A 27 -0.40 10.75 -22.04
N PHE A 28 -0.83 9.93 -22.99
CA PHE A 28 -1.94 9.00 -22.80
C PHE A 28 -1.63 7.93 -21.73
N PHE A 29 -0.40 7.41 -21.71
CA PHE A 29 0.04 6.47 -20.68
C PHE A 29 0.04 7.11 -19.28
N VAL A 30 0.54 8.35 -19.15
CA VAL A 30 0.49 9.11 -17.89
C VAL A 30 -0.96 9.38 -17.46
N LEU A 31 -1.86 9.73 -18.39
CA LEU A 31 -3.29 9.91 -18.11
C LEU A 31 -3.96 8.61 -17.64
N LEU A 32 -3.63 7.47 -18.26
CA LEU A 32 -4.11 6.16 -17.84
C LEU A 32 -3.61 5.80 -16.44
N LEU A 33 -2.33 6.04 -16.14
CA LEU A 33 -1.76 5.84 -14.81
C LEU A 33 -2.41 6.75 -13.75
N CYS A 34 -2.74 7.99 -14.10
CA CYS A 34 -3.49 8.89 -13.24
C CYS A 34 -4.95 8.42 -13.02
N ALA A 35 -5.58 7.79 -14.02
CA ALA A 35 -6.96 7.33 -13.95
C ALA A 35 -7.16 6.06 -13.11
N CYS A 36 -6.10 5.30 -12.80
CA CYS A 36 -6.19 4.08 -11.98
C CYS A 36 -5.97 4.31 -10.46
N ASN A 37 -5.99 5.57 -10.01
CA ASN A 37 -5.97 5.86 -8.58
C ASN A 37 -7.35 5.60 -7.94
N GLY A 38 -7.50 4.43 -7.32
CA GLY A 38 -8.56 4.17 -6.36
C GLY A 38 -9.36 2.91 -6.64
N VAL A 39 -8.76 1.73 -6.39
CA VAL A 39 -9.58 0.57 -6.05
C VAL A 39 -10.06 0.78 -4.60
N SER A 40 -11.26 1.33 -4.46
CA SER A 40 -11.97 1.27 -3.19
C SER A 40 -12.43 -0.18 -2.98
N ALA A 41 -11.68 -0.95 -2.21
CA ALA A 41 -12.11 -2.28 -1.80
C ALA A 41 -13.36 -2.16 -0.92
N SER A 42 -14.47 -2.72 -1.36
CA SER A 42 -15.70 -2.76 -0.57
C SER A 42 -15.54 -3.75 0.58
N LEU A 43 -15.60 -3.26 1.82
CA LEU A 43 -15.53 -4.10 3.00
C LEU A 43 -16.91 -4.75 3.23
N SER A 44 -16.95 -6.08 3.31
CA SER A 44 -18.16 -6.82 3.70
C SER A 44 -17.95 -7.53 5.03
N LYS A 45 -18.96 -7.51 5.89
CA LYS A 45 -18.98 -8.28 7.15
C LYS A 45 -18.91 -9.80 6.90
N THR A 46 -19.29 -10.25 5.70
CA THR A 46 -19.29 -11.67 5.33
C THR A 46 -18.02 -12.10 4.58
N HIS A 47 -17.00 -11.24 4.50
CA HIS A 47 -15.78 -11.53 3.73
C HIS A 47 -15.12 -12.88 4.09
N TYR A 48 -15.17 -13.28 5.36
CA TYR A 48 -14.60 -14.55 5.83
C TYR A 48 -15.59 -15.72 5.92
N HIS A 49 -16.87 -15.54 5.59
CA HIS A 49 -17.88 -16.59 5.83
C HIS A 49 -17.58 -17.89 5.06
N SER A 50 -17.11 -17.79 3.82
CA SER A 50 -16.80 -18.97 2.98
C SER A 50 -15.42 -19.55 3.25
N THR A 51 -14.43 -18.68 3.54
CA THR A 51 -13.02 -19.08 3.63
C THR A 51 -12.63 -19.49 5.04
N CYS A 52 -13.14 -18.78 6.06
CA CYS A 52 -12.87 -19.07 7.47
C CYS A 52 -14.06 -18.61 8.34
N PRO A 53 -15.15 -19.40 8.42
CA PRO A 53 -16.38 -19.01 9.12
C PRO A 53 -16.17 -18.79 10.62
N LEU A 54 -15.16 -19.45 11.20
CA LEU A 54 -14.85 -19.36 12.64
C LEU A 54 -13.96 -18.17 12.99
N ALA A 55 -13.43 -17.43 12.01
CA ALA A 55 -12.47 -16.35 12.24
C ALA A 55 -12.96 -15.36 13.30
N PHE A 56 -14.17 -14.84 13.13
CA PHE A 56 -14.75 -13.87 14.07
C PHE A 56 -14.92 -14.45 15.48
N SER A 57 -15.41 -15.69 15.59
CA SER A 57 -15.63 -16.34 16.88
C SER A 57 -14.32 -16.59 17.62
N VAL A 58 -13.29 -17.08 16.92
CA VAL A 58 -11.97 -17.36 17.50
C VAL A 58 -11.33 -16.07 17.99
N ILE A 59 -11.29 -15.03 17.16
CA ILE A 59 -10.71 -13.73 17.53
C ILE A 59 -11.45 -13.14 18.73
N LYS A 60 -12.79 -13.18 18.73
CA LYS A 60 -13.60 -12.69 19.85
C LYS A 60 -13.26 -13.40 21.15
N ASN A 61 -13.16 -14.72 21.15
CA ASN A 61 -12.88 -15.50 22.35
C ASN A 61 -11.51 -15.16 22.93
N VAL A 62 -10.47 -15.10 22.08
CA VAL A 62 -9.11 -14.76 22.51
C VAL A 62 -9.06 -13.33 23.07
N VAL A 63 -9.68 -12.36 22.42
CA VAL A 63 -9.71 -10.98 22.90
C VAL A 63 -10.44 -10.88 24.25
N VAL A 64 -11.59 -11.54 24.40
CA VAL A 64 -12.33 -11.55 25.67
C VAL A 64 -11.50 -12.17 26.78
N GLU A 65 -10.82 -13.29 26.53
CA GLU A 65 -9.96 -13.93 27.52
C GLU A 65 -8.78 -13.04 27.92
N ALA A 66 -8.11 -12.41 26.95
CA ALA A 66 -7.01 -11.48 27.19
C ALA A 66 -7.45 -10.26 28.01
N VAL A 67 -8.62 -9.69 27.73
CA VAL A 67 -9.17 -8.55 28.48
C VAL A 67 -9.62 -8.95 29.88
N LYS A 68 -10.17 -10.16 30.05
CA LYS A 68 -10.51 -10.70 31.37
C LYS A 68 -9.27 -10.90 32.24
N LYS A 69 -8.17 -11.36 31.65
CA LYS A 69 -6.88 -11.50 32.34
C LYS A 69 -6.33 -10.12 32.72
N GLU A 70 -6.36 -9.16 31.80
CA GLU A 70 -5.87 -7.80 32.01
C GLU A 70 -6.76 -6.77 31.32
N ALA A 71 -7.53 -5.99 32.09
CA ALA A 71 -8.48 -5.03 31.55
C ALA A 71 -7.82 -3.97 30.63
N ARG A 72 -6.56 -3.60 30.92
CA ARG A 72 -5.79 -2.64 30.13
C ARG A 72 -5.52 -3.11 28.69
N MET A 73 -5.55 -4.42 28.42
CA MET A 73 -5.32 -4.97 27.08
C MET A 73 -6.34 -4.50 26.05
N GLY A 74 -7.59 -4.26 26.45
CA GLY A 74 -8.62 -3.74 25.55
C GLY A 74 -8.28 -2.36 24.99
N ALA A 75 -7.79 -1.46 25.86
CA ALA A 75 -7.34 -0.14 25.46
C ALA A 75 -6.08 -0.18 24.57
N SER A 76 -5.16 -1.11 24.86
CA SER A 76 -3.95 -1.31 24.03
C SER A 76 -4.28 -1.77 22.62
N LEU A 77 -5.20 -2.74 22.46
CA LEU A 77 -5.66 -3.22 21.15
C LEU A 77 -6.35 -2.12 20.34
N LEU A 78 -7.18 -1.31 21.00
CA LEU A 78 -7.86 -0.19 20.36
C LEU A 78 -6.86 0.86 19.86
N ARG A 79 -5.86 1.22 20.69
CA ARG A 79 -4.81 2.15 20.31
C ARG A 79 -3.96 1.63 19.14
N LEU A 80 -3.70 0.33 19.09
CA LEU A 80 -2.98 -0.30 17.98
C LEU A 80 -3.80 -0.22 16.69
N HIS A 81 -5.10 -0.54 16.73
CA HIS A 81 -5.98 -0.43 15.57
C HIS A 81 -6.00 0.99 15.00
N PHE A 82 -6.17 2.00 15.85
CA PHE A 82 -6.13 3.39 15.41
C PHE A 82 -4.76 3.81 14.87
N HIS A 83 -3.66 3.33 15.47
CA HIS A 83 -2.31 3.61 14.98
C HIS A 83 -2.10 3.04 13.57
N ASP A 84 -2.52 1.80 13.31
CA ASP A 84 -2.37 1.16 12.01
C ASP A 84 -3.25 1.84 10.95
N CYS A 85 -4.47 2.24 11.29
CA CYS A 85 -5.34 2.97 10.38
C CYS A 85 -4.83 4.38 10.05
N PHE A 86 -4.27 5.11 11.03
CA PHE A 86 -3.80 6.47 10.81
C PHE A 86 -2.48 6.52 10.02
N VAL A 87 -1.58 5.56 10.25
CA VAL A 87 -0.31 5.44 9.52
C VAL A 87 -0.52 4.96 8.08
N ASN A 88 -1.54 4.14 7.83
CA ASN A 88 -1.81 3.57 6.49
C ASN A 88 -2.73 4.44 5.61
N ALA A 89 -3.37 5.49 6.16
CA ALA A 89 -4.15 6.46 5.40
C ALA A 89 -3.30 7.61 4.82
N SER A 90 -2.03 7.72 5.23
CA SER A 90 -1.15 8.85 4.93
C SER A 90 -0.02 8.53 3.95
N LEU A 91 0.06 7.30 3.42
CA LEU A 91 1.04 6.95 2.39
C LEU A 91 0.35 6.34 1.16
N PRO A 92 0.53 6.92 -0.04
CA PRO A 92 0.44 6.13 -1.27
C PRO A 92 1.41 4.97 -1.10
N VAL A 93 1.05 3.79 -1.60
CA VAL A 93 1.94 2.64 -1.66
C VAL A 93 3.18 3.04 -2.47
N GLU A 94 4.21 3.54 -1.79
CA GLU A 94 5.58 3.55 -2.30
C GLU A 94 6.05 2.10 -2.16
N PRO A 95 6.31 1.37 -3.26
CA PRO A 95 6.63 -0.05 -3.21
C PRO A 95 8.02 -0.32 -2.61
N SER A 96 8.70 0.68 -2.01
CA SER A 96 10.11 0.57 -1.65
C SER A 96 10.48 0.77 -0.17
N ALA A 97 9.52 0.86 0.79
CA ALA A 97 9.91 0.77 2.21
C ALA A 97 8.78 0.33 3.15
N PRO A 98 8.81 -0.93 3.64
CA PRO A 98 8.75 -1.11 5.08
C PRO A 98 9.48 -2.38 5.56
N SER A 99 10.78 -2.30 5.81
CA SER A 99 11.51 -3.41 6.47
C SER A 99 12.17 -3.02 7.79
N LEU A 100 12.52 -1.74 7.99
CA LEU A 100 13.32 -1.34 9.15
C LEU A 100 12.49 -0.86 10.35
N PHE A 101 11.40 -0.13 10.12
CA PHE A 101 10.60 0.45 11.21
C PHE A 101 9.73 -0.60 11.94
N VAL A 102 9.22 -1.59 11.19
CA VAL A 102 8.44 -2.70 11.76
C VAL A 102 9.34 -3.68 12.53
N LEU A 103 10.56 -3.93 12.02
CA LEU A 103 11.53 -4.79 12.71
C LEU A 103 12.03 -4.17 14.02
N ALA A 104 12.23 -2.84 14.05
CA ALA A 104 12.65 -2.12 15.26
C ALA A 104 11.60 -2.14 16.39
N ARG A 105 10.30 -2.16 16.08
CA ARG A 105 9.25 -2.35 17.10
C ARG A 105 9.08 -3.81 17.49
N LYS A 106 9.32 -4.75 16.58
CA LYS A 106 9.23 -6.19 16.84
C LYS A 106 10.32 -6.67 17.79
N THR A 107 11.53 -6.10 17.74
CA THR A 107 12.60 -6.36 18.73
C THR A 107 12.28 -5.79 20.11
N SER A 108 11.63 -4.62 20.18
CA SER A 108 11.27 -3.99 21.45
C SER A 108 10.10 -4.68 22.16
N ILE A 109 9.09 -5.16 21.41
CA ILE A 109 7.98 -5.95 21.96
C ILE A 109 8.46 -7.36 22.35
N LEU A 110 9.33 -7.98 21.58
CA LEU A 110 9.92 -9.28 21.94
C LEU A 110 10.84 -9.16 23.17
N ALA A 111 11.59 -8.06 23.30
CA ALA A 111 12.38 -7.77 24.50
C ALA A 111 11.51 -7.50 25.75
N ALA A 112 10.32 -6.90 25.58
CA ALA A 112 9.35 -6.72 26.65
C ALA A 112 8.65 -8.03 27.03
N ALA A 113 8.34 -8.89 26.05
CA ALA A 113 7.74 -10.21 26.27
C ALA A 113 8.71 -11.20 26.94
N LEU A 114 9.98 -11.20 26.54
CA LEU A 114 11.01 -12.06 27.14
C LEU A 114 11.41 -11.61 28.57
N ARG A 115 11.17 -10.35 28.95
CA ARG A 115 11.39 -9.87 30.32
C ARG A 115 10.23 -10.20 31.27
N SER A 116 9.08 -10.62 30.72
CA SER A 116 7.90 -11.02 31.52
C SER A 116 7.87 -12.52 31.85
N GLN A 117 8.92 -13.28 31.50
CA GLN A 117 8.95 -14.73 31.61
C GLN A 117 10.14 -15.28 32.41
N GLU A 118 10.89 -14.42 33.09
CA GLU A 118 11.76 -14.84 34.19
C GLU A 118 10.99 -14.65 35.52
N PRO A 119 11.01 -15.65 36.43
CA PRO A 119 10.32 -15.59 37.72
C PRO A 119 10.87 -14.53 38.68
#